data_AF-A0A6A3JVL6-F1
#
_entry.id   AF-A0A6A3JVL6-F1
#
_cell.length_a   1.000
_cell.length_b   1.000
_cell.length_c   1.000
_cell.angle_alpha   90.00
_cell.angle_beta   90.00
_cell.angle_gamma   90.00
#
_symmetry.space_group_name_H-M   'P 1'
#
loop_
_entity.id
_entity.type
_entity.pdbx_description
1 polymer ?
#
loop_
_entity_poly.entity_id
_entity_poly.type
_entity_poly.pdbx_seq_one_letter_code
_entity_poly.pdbx_strand_id
1 'polypeptide(L)'
;MQIVAKRLAIEFSLCEAVEYGVDFVSTCWYEIKNPATAGLSPSTSMFTAEPYIDGKYKKYNNNNGWISDDGLNLSETAQAFSHFTWQKTYGELMVVDLQGVGRVFTDPQIHSTHGDKFGCGNLSDAGMTAFFATHECNSVCRALKLTPVKHNESEAEADTVPEVAAEKSTKRLMTFSCPLCGEITLRLRSEFIKAYRGGHELYCECCVSKGKNRLRRKCSTCKKKFDYSPYWFSMKGIEIPTSCKNCEAAASKNGGG
;
A
#
# COMPACT_ATOMS: atom_id res chain seq x y z
N MET A 1 3.50 8.22 6.04
CA MET A 1 2.79 7.09 6.68
C MET A 1 2.02 6.27 5.65
N GLN A 2 0.98 6.82 5.00
CA GLN A 2 0.18 6.14 3.96
C GLN A 2 1.00 5.37 2.90
N ILE A 3 2.06 5.99 2.36
CA ILE A 3 2.89 5.37 1.31
C ILE A 3 3.64 4.11 1.79
N VAL A 4 4.05 4.08 3.07
CA VAL A 4 4.71 2.92 3.68
C VAL A 4 3.70 1.80 3.88
N ALA A 5 2.51 2.13 4.40
CA ALA A 5 1.42 1.17 4.55
C ALA A 5 0.98 0.58 3.20
N LYS A 6 0.84 1.41 2.15
CA LYS A 6 0.54 0.95 0.78
C LYS A 6 1.64 0.02 0.25
N ARG A 7 2.92 0.34 0.48
CA ARG A 7 4.03 -0.53 0.07
C ARG A 7 3.97 -1.89 0.78
N LEU A 8 3.72 -1.92 2.08
CA LEU A 8 3.60 -3.17 2.83
C LEU A 8 2.35 -3.97 2.44
N ALA A 9 1.24 -3.30 2.11
CA ALA A 9 0.04 -3.93 1.57
C ALA A 9 0.29 -4.58 0.19
N ILE A 10 1.10 -3.96 -0.65
CA ILE A 10 1.55 -4.58 -1.90
C ILE A 10 2.33 -5.85 -1.61
N GLU A 11 3.27 -5.83 -0.66
CA GLU A 11 4.08 -7.01 -0.30
C GLU A 11 3.24 -8.14 0.31
N PHE A 12 2.28 -7.81 1.18
CA PHE A 12 1.28 -8.75 1.68
C PHE A 12 0.47 -9.37 0.53
N SER A 13 -0.02 -8.53 -0.39
CA SER A 13 -0.83 -8.94 -1.53
C SER A 13 -0.05 -9.75 -2.58
N LEU A 14 1.27 -9.69 -2.60
CA LEU A 14 2.14 -10.50 -3.46
C LEU A 14 2.32 -11.94 -2.95
N CYS A 15 1.98 -12.22 -1.69
CA CYS A 15 2.09 -13.56 -1.13
C CYS A 15 0.95 -14.45 -1.67
N GLU A 16 1.29 -15.52 -2.39
CA GLU A 16 0.31 -16.42 -3.00
C GLU A 16 -0.54 -17.19 -1.98
N ALA A 17 -0.02 -17.37 -0.76
CA ALA A 17 -0.74 -18.01 0.34
C ALA A 17 -1.90 -17.15 0.87
N VAL A 18 -1.87 -15.83 0.63
CA VAL A 18 -2.99 -14.94 0.96
C VAL A 18 -4.09 -15.16 -0.06
N GLU A 19 -5.24 -15.63 0.38
CA GLU A 19 -6.40 -15.89 -0.49
C GLU A 19 -6.89 -14.59 -1.16
N TYR A 20 -6.86 -13.49 -0.40
CA TYR A 20 -7.38 -12.20 -0.81
C TYR A 20 -6.46 -11.04 -0.41
N GLY A 21 -5.91 -10.34 -1.40
CA GLY A 21 -5.06 -9.16 -1.17
C GLY A 21 -5.81 -7.97 -0.58
N VAL A 22 -5.04 -7.03 -0.03
CA VAL A 22 -5.48 -5.71 0.46
C VAL A 22 -4.68 -4.61 -0.22
N ASP A 23 -5.20 -3.39 -0.22
CA ASP A 23 -4.51 -2.21 -0.72
C ASP A 23 -4.83 -0.99 0.16
N PHE A 24 -4.03 0.07 0.04
CA PHE A 24 -4.32 1.39 0.62
C PHE A 24 -4.60 2.40 -0.48
N VAL A 25 -5.48 3.37 -0.23
CA VAL A 25 -5.60 4.52 -1.14
C VAL A 25 -4.34 5.39 -1.09
N SER A 26 -3.99 5.98 -2.22
CA SER A 26 -2.93 6.99 -2.28
C SER A 26 -3.45 8.31 -1.71
N THR A 27 -2.65 8.98 -0.89
CA THR A 27 -2.91 10.34 -0.42
C THR A 27 -1.97 11.33 -1.10
N CYS A 28 -2.44 12.55 -1.33
CA CYS A 28 -1.61 13.65 -1.78
C CYS A 28 -1.85 14.90 -0.93
N TRP A 29 -0.92 15.84 -1.01
CA TRP A 29 -1.06 17.15 -0.39
C TRP A 29 -1.39 18.19 -1.45
N TYR A 30 -2.33 19.06 -1.13
CA TYR A 30 -2.66 20.24 -1.90
C TYR A 30 -2.27 21.49 -1.12
N GLU A 31 -1.60 22.40 -1.80
CA GLU A 31 -1.35 23.75 -1.32
C GLU A 31 -2.28 24.73 -2.04
N ILE A 32 -3.13 25.41 -1.29
CA ILE A 32 -3.95 26.52 -1.79
C ILE A 32 -3.08 27.77 -1.75
N LYS A 33 -2.58 28.20 -2.92
CA LYS A 33 -1.66 29.35 -3.04
C LYS A 33 -2.24 30.66 -2.48
N ASN A 34 -3.56 30.84 -2.57
CA ASN A 34 -4.25 32.04 -2.10
C ASN A 34 -5.41 31.66 -1.14
N PRO A 35 -5.14 31.27 0.11
CA PRO A 35 -6.16 30.75 1.04
C PRO A 35 -7.33 31.72 1.25
N ALA A 36 -7.04 33.03 1.31
CA ALA A 36 -8.05 34.08 1.49
C ALA A 36 -9.12 34.08 0.38
N THR A 37 -8.76 33.77 -0.87
CA THR A 37 -9.72 33.70 -1.98
C THR A 37 -10.66 32.49 -1.90
N ALA A 38 -10.28 31.47 -1.12
CA ALA A 38 -11.10 30.31 -0.81
C ALA A 38 -11.85 30.46 0.53
N GLY A 39 -11.81 31.64 1.17
CA GLY A 39 -12.45 31.88 2.46
C GLY A 39 -11.72 31.25 3.65
N LEU A 40 -10.43 30.92 3.49
CA LEU A 40 -9.61 30.26 4.51
C LEU A 40 -8.66 31.25 5.20
N SER A 41 -8.26 30.91 6.43
CA SER A 41 -7.18 31.60 7.14
C SER A 41 -5.87 31.51 6.34
N PRO A 42 -5.00 32.53 6.36
CA PRO A 42 -3.64 32.44 5.80
C PRO A 42 -2.82 31.26 6.33
N SER A 43 -3.10 30.80 7.55
CA SER A 43 -2.46 29.62 8.16
C SER A 43 -3.01 28.28 7.67
N THR A 44 -4.12 28.28 6.94
CA THR A 44 -4.80 27.07 6.44
C THR A 44 -4.64 26.97 4.93
N SER A 45 -3.43 26.66 4.48
CA SER A 45 -3.09 26.53 3.05
C SER A 45 -2.85 25.08 2.61
N MET A 46 -2.58 24.17 3.55
CA MET A 46 -2.18 22.79 3.27
C MET A 46 -3.30 21.81 3.63
N PHE A 47 -3.62 20.92 2.69
CA PHE A 47 -4.66 19.91 2.84
C PHE A 47 -4.16 18.55 2.39
N THR A 48 -4.59 17.51 3.07
CA THR A 48 -4.48 16.13 2.57
C THR A 48 -5.74 15.78 1.81
N ALA A 49 -5.59 14.98 0.75
CA ALA A 49 -6.71 14.50 -0.04
C ALA A 49 -6.48 13.05 -0.43
N GLU A 50 -7.57 12.32 -0.52
CA GLU A 50 -7.61 10.91 -0.90
C GLU A 50 -8.83 10.59 -1.76
N PRO A 51 -8.77 9.53 -2.57
CA PRO A 51 -9.93 9.02 -3.29
C PRO A 51 -11.09 8.69 -2.34
N TYR A 52 -12.30 9.08 -2.73
CA TYR A 52 -13.51 8.59 -2.10
C TYR A 52 -13.61 7.07 -2.28
N ILE A 53 -13.90 6.36 -1.19
CA ILE A 53 -14.10 4.91 -1.19
C ILE A 53 -15.60 4.65 -1.00
N ASP A 54 -16.26 4.18 -2.05
CA ASP A 54 -17.69 3.87 -1.99
C ASP A 54 -17.96 2.61 -1.14
N GLY A 55 -19.01 2.69 -0.32
CA GLY A 55 -19.51 1.60 0.51
C GLY A 55 -19.39 1.81 2.03
N LYS A 56 -19.60 0.74 2.80
CA LYS A 56 -19.72 0.82 4.27
C LYS A 56 -18.34 0.89 4.93
N TYR A 57 -18.03 2.05 5.49
CA TYR A 57 -16.82 2.28 6.26
C TYR A 57 -16.78 1.40 7.52
N LYS A 58 -15.60 0.85 7.82
CA LYS A 58 -15.37 0.01 8.99
C LYS A 58 -13.95 0.18 9.52
N LYS A 59 -13.80 0.15 10.84
CA LYS A 59 -12.52 0.09 11.55
C LYS A 59 -12.34 -1.32 12.11
N TYR A 60 -11.19 -1.93 11.83
CA TYR A 60 -10.89 -3.34 12.14
C TYR A 60 -9.97 -3.49 13.35
N ASN A 61 -9.05 -2.55 13.54
CA ASN A 61 -8.30 -2.37 14.78
C ASN A 61 -8.00 -0.88 14.98
N ASN A 62 -7.50 -0.53 16.16
CA ASN A 62 -6.99 0.82 16.43
C ASN A 62 -5.48 0.83 16.70
N ASN A 63 -4.93 2.01 16.98
CA ASN A 63 -3.53 2.19 17.35
C ASN A 63 -3.17 1.88 18.82
N ASN A 64 -4.06 1.23 19.58
CA ASN A 64 -3.84 0.94 21.01
C ASN A 64 -4.52 -0.38 21.44
N GLY A 65 -4.47 -1.40 20.60
CA GLY A 65 -4.86 -2.78 20.95
C GLY A 65 -6.35 -3.13 20.86
N TRP A 66 -7.24 -2.23 20.44
CA TRP A 66 -8.64 -2.59 20.17
C TRP A 66 -8.77 -3.34 18.85
N ILE A 67 -9.60 -4.38 18.83
CA ILE A 67 -9.94 -5.20 17.66
C ILE A 67 -11.46 -5.22 17.50
N SER A 68 -11.94 -5.15 16.26
CA SER A 68 -13.35 -5.28 15.93
C SER A 68 -13.82 -6.74 16.04
N ASP A 69 -14.79 -6.98 16.92
CA ASP A 69 -15.42 -8.30 17.14
C ASP A 69 -16.67 -8.46 16.24
N ASP A 70 -16.44 -8.69 14.96
CA ASP A 70 -17.51 -8.88 13.98
C ASP A 70 -17.50 -10.24 13.31
N GLY A 71 -16.55 -11.10 13.66
CA GLY A 71 -16.42 -12.47 13.16
C GLY A 71 -16.25 -12.59 11.63
N LEU A 72 -15.96 -11.52 10.90
CA LEU A 72 -15.81 -11.55 9.45
C LEU A 72 -14.36 -11.81 9.02
N ASN A 73 -14.19 -12.56 7.92
CA ASN A 73 -12.89 -12.85 7.29
C ASN A 73 -12.04 -11.59 6.98
N LEU A 74 -12.67 -10.42 6.85
CA LEU A 74 -11.96 -9.15 6.66
C LEU A 74 -11.27 -8.66 7.93
N SER A 75 -11.88 -8.85 9.11
CA SER A 75 -11.24 -8.54 10.39
C SER A 75 -10.01 -9.43 10.60
N GLU A 76 -10.11 -10.72 10.29
CA GLU A 76 -8.97 -11.64 10.33
C GLU A 76 -7.83 -11.22 9.38
N THR A 77 -8.16 -10.85 8.13
CA THR A 77 -7.19 -10.36 7.15
C THR A 77 -6.48 -9.10 7.67
N ALA A 78 -7.22 -8.19 8.29
CA ALA A 78 -6.67 -6.96 8.86
C ALA A 78 -5.70 -7.27 10.02
N GLN A 79 -6.07 -8.13 10.98
CA GLN A 79 -5.16 -8.49 12.07
C GLN A 79 -3.91 -9.21 11.56
N ALA A 80 -4.07 -10.12 10.60
CA ALA A 80 -2.94 -10.81 9.97
C ALA A 80 -2.04 -9.86 9.19
N PHE A 81 -2.59 -8.82 8.56
CA PHE A 81 -1.81 -7.77 7.92
C PHE A 81 -0.96 -7.00 8.93
N SER A 82 -1.53 -6.54 10.05
CA SER A 82 -0.75 -5.89 11.13
C SER A 82 0.39 -6.79 11.63
N HIS A 83 0.11 -8.06 11.93
CA HIS A 83 1.14 -9.03 12.33
C HIS A 83 2.22 -9.23 11.24
N PHE A 84 1.80 -9.39 9.99
CA PHE A 84 2.71 -9.51 8.85
C PHE A 84 3.65 -8.32 8.75
N THR A 85 3.16 -7.08 8.91
CA THR A 85 4.01 -5.89 8.79
C THR A 85 5.11 -5.86 9.84
N TRP A 86 4.79 -6.24 11.09
CA TRP A 86 5.77 -6.34 12.16
C TRP A 86 6.84 -7.40 11.85
N GLN A 87 6.45 -8.63 11.50
CA GLN A 87 7.45 -9.66 11.18
C GLN A 87 8.24 -9.36 9.90
N LYS A 88 7.59 -8.82 8.88
CA LYS A 88 8.22 -8.48 7.59
C LYS A 88 9.29 -7.41 7.74
N THR A 89 9.13 -6.51 8.71
CA THR A 89 10.07 -5.44 9.02
C THR A 89 10.97 -5.78 10.21
N TYR A 90 11.09 -7.05 10.59
CA TYR A 90 11.93 -7.51 11.70
C TYR A 90 11.63 -6.80 13.04
N GLY A 91 10.37 -6.44 13.23
CA GLY A 91 9.88 -5.75 14.41
C GLY A 91 10.04 -4.24 14.40
N GLU A 92 10.60 -3.64 13.34
CA GLU A 92 10.82 -2.20 13.28
C GLU A 92 9.52 -1.39 13.09
N LEU A 93 8.57 -1.90 12.30
CA LEU A 93 7.34 -1.21 11.92
C LEU A 93 6.11 -2.10 12.08
N MET A 94 5.03 -1.57 12.64
CA MET A 94 3.73 -2.23 12.66
C MET A 94 2.65 -1.28 12.14
N VAL A 95 1.96 -1.69 11.08
CA VAL A 95 0.82 -0.93 10.56
C VAL A 95 -0.44 -1.34 11.33
N VAL A 96 -1.12 -0.36 11.90
CA VAL A 96 -2.35 -0.50 12.70
C VAL A 96 -3.35 0.57 12.29
N ASP A 97 -4.43 0.74 13.05
CA ASP A 97 -5.54 1.63 12.72
C ASP A 97 -6.16 1.28 11.34
N LEU A 98 -6.31 -0.02 11.09
CA LEU A 98 -6.81 -0.51 9.81
C LEU A 98 -8.29 -0.19 9.68
N GLN A 99 -8.61 0.63 8.70
CA GLN A 99 -9.96 1.14 8.46
C GLN A 99 -10.17 1.46 6.99
N GLY A 100 -11.42 1.41 6.54
CA GLY A 100 -11.79 1.68 5.15
C GLY A 100 -13.03 0.92 4.71
N VAL A 101 -13.12 0.59 3.43
CA VAL A 101 -14.24 -0.17 2.86
C VAL A 101 -13.74 -1.44 2.20
N GLY A 102 -14.28 -2.58 2.62
CA GLY A 102 -13.87 -3.89 2.10
C GLY A 102 -12.38 -4.13 2.34
N ARG A 103 -11.63 -4.31 1.24
CA ARG A 103 -10.19 -4.62 1.23
C ARG A 103 -9.29 -3.43 0.86
N VAL A 104 -9.87 -2.23 0.78
CA VAL A 104 -9.15 -0.98 0.54
C VAL A 104 -9.18 -0.15 1.81
N PHE A 105 -7.99 0.07 2.36
CA PHE A 105 -7.79 0.79 3.60
C PHE A 105 -7.38 2.24 3.35
N THR A 106 -7.58 3.08 4.36
CA THR A 106 -7.12 4.47 4.40
C THR A 106 -6.71 4.86 5.82
N ASP A 107 -6.03 5.99 5.93
CA ASP A 107 -5.58 6.62 7.17
C ASP A 107 -5.02 5.64 8.22
N PRO A 108 -3.97 4.86 7.88
CA PRO A 108 -3.35 3.94 8.84
C PRO A 108 -2.48 4.69 9.83
N GLN A 109 -2.29 4.12 11.01
CA GLN A 109 -1.20 4.49 11.92
C GLN A 109 -0.04 3.50 11.79
N ILE A 110 1.20 3.97 12.03
CA ILE A 110 2.38 3.11 12.14
C ILE A 110 2.98 3.26 13.53
N HIS A 111 3.17 2.14 14.22
CA HIS A 111 4.11 2.04 15.34
C HIS A 111 5.50 1.77 14.81
N SER A 112 6.50 2.45 15.35
CA SER A 112 7.89 2.36 14.90
C SER A 112 8.82 2.40 16.11
N THR A 113 9.88 1.59 16.10
CA THR A 113 10.95 1.64 17.11
C THR A 113 11.66 3.00 17.13
N HIS A 114 11.59 3.75 16.03
CA HIS A 114 11.92 5.18 15.97
C HIS A 114 10.69 6.04 16.28
N GLY A 115 10.57 6.48 17.54
CA GLY A 115 9.39 7.19 18.07
C GLY A 115 9.15 8.60 17.52
N ASP A 116 10.14 9.20 16.87
CA ASP A 116 10.05 10.54 16.24
C ASP A 116 9.39 10.51 14.86
N LYS A 117 9.17 9.31 14.29
CA LYS A 117 8.53 9.12 12.99
C LYS A 117 7.02 8.85 13.12
N PHE A 118 6.30 9.04 12.02
CA PHE A 118 4.90 8.63 11.82
C PHE A 118 3.84 9.32 12.70
N GLY A 119 4.13 10.55 13.16
CA GLY A 119 3.14 11.41 13.80
C GLY A 119 2.80 11.01 15.25
N CYS A 120 1.93 11.78 15.88
CA CYS A 120 1.63 11.65 17.32
C CYS A 120 0.93 10.34 17.71
N GLY A 121 0.33 9.62 16.76
CA GLY A 121 -0.27 8.31 17.01
C GLY A 121 0.74 7.16 17.06
N ASN A 122 2.03 7.42 16.81
CA ASN A 122 3.08 6.42 16.98
C ASN A 122 3.36 6.18 18.48
N LEU A 123 2.75 5.14 19.04
CA LEU A 123 2.99 4.69 20.41
C LEU A 123 4.20 3.74 20.56
N SER A 124 5.05 3.62 19.53
CA SER A 124 6.26 2.79 19.52
C SER A 124 6.01 1.36 20.05
N ASP A 125 6.95 0.80 20.80
CA ASP A 125 6.88 -0.55 21.37
C ASP A 125 5.65 -0.77 22.27
N ALA A 126 5.16 0.27 22.94
CA ALA A 126 3.97 0.18 23.77
C ALA A 126 2.73 -0.11 22.91
N GLY A 127 2.59 0.56 21.77
CA GLY A 127 1.52 0.28 20.79
C GLY A 127 1.61 -1.10 20.18
N MET A 128 2.83 -1.54 19.82
CA MET A 128 3.06 -2.91 19.31
C MET A 128 2.70 -3.97 20.36
N THR A 129 3.08 -3.75 21.62
CA THR A 129 2.74 -4.62 22.75
C THR A 129 1.23 -4.67 22.96
N ALA A 130 0.56 -3.51 22.92
CA ALA A 130 -0.89 -3.42 23.05
C ALA A 130 -1.63 -4.18 21.94
N PHE A 131 -1.14 -4.11 20.69
CA PHE A 131 -1.66 -4.94 19.59
C PHE A 131 -1.50 -6.43 19.89
N PHE A 132 -0.30 -6.89 20.26
CA PHE A 132 -0.07 -8.32 20.52
C PHE A 132 -0.78 -8.84 21.77
N ALA A 133 -1.11 -7.98 22.73
CA ALA A 133 -1.90 -8.37 23.90
C ALA A 133 -3.27 -8.92 23.50
N THR A 134 -3.91 -8.35 22.47
CA THR A 134 -5.24 -8.75 22.01
C THR A 134 -5.23 -9.60 20.74
N HIS A 135 -4.11 -9.63 20.01
CA HIS A 135 -3.98 -10.44 18.79
C HIS A 135 -3.98 -11.95 19.08
N GLU A 136 -4.71 -12.69 18.24
CA GLU A 136 -4.68 -14.14 18.15
C GLU A 136 -4.39 -14.54 16.69
N CYS A 137 -3.46 -15.47 16.48
CA CYS A 137 -3.13 -15.89 15.13
C CYS A 137 -4.30 -16.66 14.49
N ASN A 138 -4.79 -16.15 13.36
CA ASN A 138 -5.89 -16.72 12.60
C ASN A 138 -5.41 -17.53 11.38
N SER A 139 -6.36 -17.98 10.56
CA SER A 139 -6.10 -18.77 9.36
C SER A 139 -5.16 -18.07 8.36
N VAL A 140 -5.25 -16.74 8.25
CA VAL A 140 -4.40 -15.93 7.35
C VAL A 140 -2.98 -15.83 7.89
N CYS A 141 -2.79 -15.67 9.21
CA CYS A 141 -1.47 -15.74 9.85
C CYS A 141 -0.78 -17.08 9.56
N ARG A 142 -1.51 -18.18 9.71
CA ARG A 142 -1.01 -19.55 9.44
C ARG A 142 -0.66 -19.75 7.98
N ALA A 143 -1.51 -19.30 7.05
CA ALA A 143 -1.23 -19.37 5.62
C ALA A 143 0.04 -18.60 5.24
N LEU A 144 0.26 -17.45 5.87
CA LEU A 144 1.48 -16.64 5.71
C LEU A 144 2.71 -17.21 6.41
N LYS A 145 2.58 -18.30 7.18
CA LYS A 145 3.63 -18.90 8.01
C LYS A 145 4.24 -17.89 9.00
N LEU A 146 3.40 -17.01 9.54
CA LEU A 146 3.81 -16.06 10.57
C LEU A 146 4.11 -16.81 11.88
N THR A 147 5.15 -16.36 12.60
CA THR A 147 5.52 -16.93 13.90
C THR A 147 4.61 -16.33 14.97
N PRO A 148 3.85 -17.14 15.72
CA PRO A 148 3.05 -16.63 16.82
C PRO A 148 3.92 -15.96 17.88
N VAL A 149 3.49 -14.81 18.39
CA VAL A 149 4.17 -14.08 19.49
C VAL A 149 3.78 -14.64 20.86
N LYS A 150 2.55 -15.14 21.02
CA LYS A 150 2.13 -15.88 22.20
C LYS A 150 2.54 -17.34 22.02
N HIS A 151 3.39 -17.85 22.90
CA HIS A 151 3.67 -19.28 22.97
C HIS A 151 2.47 -19.98 23.60
N ASN A 152 1.67 -20.68 22.78
CA ASN A 152 0.78 -21.70 23.32
C ASN A 152 1.65 -22.95 23.56
N GLU A 153 1.80 -23.38 24.81
CA GLU A 153 2.54 -24.60 25.17
C GLU A 153 1.87 -25.91 24.66
N SER A 154 0.84 -25.82 23.82
CA SER A 154 -0.04 -26.94 23.48
C SER A 154 -0.38 -27.09 21.99
N GLU A 155 0.55 -26.82 21.07
CA GLU A 155 0.34 -27.19 19.65
C GLU A 155 1.57 -27.95 19.11
N ALA A 156 1.76 -29.15 19.66
CA ALA A 156 2.39 -30.25 18.96
C ALA A 156 1.30 -31.12 18.33
N GLU A 157 0.47 -30.54 17.47
CA GLU A 157 -0.26 -31.32 16.49
C GLU A 157 0.08 -30.74 15.11
N ALA A 158 0.82 -31.53 14.35
CA ALA A 158 1.00 -31.33 12.92
C ALA A 158 -0.37 -31.51 12.27
N ASP A 159 -1.17 -30.45 12.32
CA ASP A 159 -2.41 -30.40 11.58
C ASP A 159 -2.00 -30.32 10.11
N THR A 160 -2.13 -31.45 9.43
CA THR A 160 -1.95 -31.54 7.99
C THR A 160 -2.94 -30.55 7.39
N VAL A 161 -2.45 -29.38 7.03
CA VAL A 161 -3.15 -28.49 6.11
C VAL A 161 -3.55 -29.40 4.96
N PRO A 162 -4.85 -29.59 4.66
CA PRO A 162 -5.22 -30.27 3.44
C PRO A 162 -4.43 -29.53 2.37
N GLU A 163 -3.60 -30.25 1.62
CA GLU A 163 -2.98 -29.73 0.43
C GLU A 163 -4.16 -29.34 -0.46
N VAL A 164 -4.63 -28.10 -0.33
CA VAL A 164 -5.69 -27.57 -1.16
C VAL A 164 -5.00 -27.50 -2.49
N ALA A 165 -5.22 -28.55 -3.28
CA ALA A 165 -4.77 -28.69 -4.64
C ALA A 165 -4.76 -27.29 -5.25
N ALA A 166 -3.58 -26.87 -5.67
CA ALA A 166 -3.31 -25.60 -6.32
C ALA A 166 -3.99 -25.57 -7.70
N GLU A 167 -5.30 -25.70 -7.70
CA GLU A 167 -6.20 -25.61 -8.83
C GLU A 167 -7.46 -24.92 -8.31
N LYS A 168 -7.46 -23.58 -8.24
CA LYS A 168 -8.70 -22.80 -8.06
C LYS A 168 -8.56 -21.35 -8.54
N SER A 169 -8.79 -21.23 -9.85
CA SER A 169 -9.21 -20.06 -10.62
C SER A 169 -8.16 -18.96 -10.86
N THR A 170 -7.61 -18.96 -12.07
CA THR A 170 -6.85 -17.85 -12.67
C THR A 170 -7.64 -16.53 -12.81
N LYS A 171 -8.91 -16.50 -12.39
CA LYS A 171 -9.84 -15.36 -12.47
C LYS A 171 -10.12 -14.67 -11.13
N ARG A 172 -9.25 -14.81 -10.12
CA ARG A 172 -9.44 -14.08 -8.85
C ARG A 172 -9.20 -12.59 -9.05
N LEU A 173 -10.21 -11.79 -8.71
CA LEU A 173 -10.13 -10.33 -8.73
C LEU A 173 -9.74 -9.80 -7.34
N MET A 174 -8.98 -8.71 -7.31
CA MET A 174 -8.71 -7.94 -6.11
C MET A 174 -9.02 -6.47 -6.36
N THR A 175 -9.52 -5.79 -5.33
CA THR A 175 -9.67 -4.34 -5.36
C THR A 175 -8.30 -3.70 -5.27
N PHE A 176 -8.09 -2.64 -6.03
CA PHE A 176 -6.82 -1.96 -6.19
C PHE A 176 -7.06 -0.47 -6.45
N SER A 177 -6.28 0.39 -5.78
CA SER A 177 -6.26 1.83 -6.00
C SER A 177 -5.15 2.20 -6.99
N CYS A 178 -5.55 2.74 -8.13
CA CYS A 178 -4.66 3.14 -9.21
C CYS A 178 -3.67 4.23 -8.75
N PRO A 179 -2.35 4.00 -8.81
CA PRO A 179 -1.34 4.95 -8.36
C PRO A 179 -1.14 6.16 -9.30
N LEU A 180 -1.91 6.25 -10.39
CA LEU A 180 -1.92 7.43 -11.26
C LEU A 180 -3.12 8.32 -10.94
N CYS A 181 -4.34 7.78 -10.99
CA CYS A 181 -5.55 8.59 -10.86
C CYS A 181 -6.34 8.38 -9.56
N GLY A 182 -5.90 7.49 -8.67
CA GLY A 182 -6.59 7.18 -7.42
C GLY A 182 -7.78 6.23 -7.56
N GLU A 183 -8.29 6.01 -8.78
CA GLU A 183 -9.43 5.14 -9.08
C GLU A 183 -9.33 3.78 -8.39
N ILE A 184 -10.39 3.41 -7.66
CA ILE A 184 -10.51 2.14 -6.96
C ILE A 184 -11.29 1.19 -7.86
N THR A 185 -10.63 0.12 -8.32
CA THR A 185 -11.19 -0.77 -9.34
C THR A 185 -10.73 -2.21 -9.10
N LEU A 186 -11.35 -3.18 -9.78
CA LEU A 186 -11.00 -4.61 -9.69
C LEU A 186 -9.93 -4.98 -10.71
N ARG A 187 -8.93 -5.75 -10.32
CA ARG A 187 -7.90 -6.30 -11.22
C ARG A 187 -7.68 -7.77 -10.96
N LEU A 188 -7.24 -8.51 -11.98
CA LEU A 188 -6.84 -9.89 -11.77
C LEU A 188 -5.63 -9.94 -10.83
N ARG A 189 -5.70 -10.77 -9.80
CA ARG A 189 -4.61 -10.98 -8.85
C ARG A 189 -3.34 -11.48 -9.56
N SER A 190 -3.50 -12.29 -10.61
CA SER A 190 -2.39 -12.76 -11.46
C SER A 190 -1.70 -11.61 -12.21
N GLU A 191 -2.46 -10.64 -12.71
CA GLU A 191 -1.90 -9.43 -13.35
C GLU A 191 -1.17 -8.56 -12.33
N PHE A 192 -1.73 -8.38 -11.14
CA PHE A 192 -1.09 -7.67 -10.03
C PHE A 192 0.25 -8.32 -9.66
N ILE A 193 0.27 -9.63 -9.41
CA ILE A 193 1.48 -10.36 -9.05
C ILE A 193 2.52 -10.25 -10.16
N LYS A 194 2.13 -10.48 -11.42
CA LYS A 194 3.02 -10.36 -12.58
C LYS A 194 3.63 -8.97 -12.70
N ALA A 195 2.84 -7.92 -12.48
CA ALA A 195 3.29 -6.55 -12.60
C ALA A 195 4.36 -6.22 -11.55
N TYR A 196 4.04 -6.42 -10.27
CA TYR A 196 4.92 -6.04 -9.18
C TYR A 196 6.17 -6.93 -9.06
N ARG A 197 6.07 -8.23 -9.37
CA ARG A 197 7.27 -9.10 -9.50
C ARG A 197 8.14 -8.70 -10.69
N GLY A 198 7.53 -8.18 -11.76
CA GLY A 198 8.21 -7.61 -12.92
C GLY A 198 8.73 -6.18 -12.71
N GLY A 199 8.68 -5.64 -11.49
CA GLY A 199 9.23 -4.33 -11.15
C GLY A 199 8.46 -3.14 -11.74
N HIS A 200 7.19 -3.31 -12.12
CA HIS A 200 6.36 -2.22 -12.62
C HIS A 200 5.03 -2.10 -11.88
N GLU A 201 4.53 -0.87 -11.79
CA GLU A 201 3.22 -0.59 -11.21
C GLU A 201 2.11 -1.06 -12.16
N LEU A 202 1.01 -1.53 -11.56
CA LEU A 202 -0.23 -1.77 -12.28
C LEU A 202 -1.02 -0.46 -12.39
N TYR A 203 -1.74 -0.24 -13.49
CA TYR A 203 -2.61 0.94 -13.67
C TYR A 203 -4.02 0.53 -14.09
N CYS A 204 -5.01 1.38 -13.81
CA CYS A 204 -6.36 1.17 -14.32
C CYS A 204 -6.40 1.29 -15.86
N GLU A 205 -7.41 0.71 -16.51
CA GLU A 205 -7.54 0.64 -17.97
C GLU A 205 -7.62 2.02 -18.61
N CYS A 206 -8.30 2.96 -17.95
CA CYS A 206 -8.34 4.36 -18.35
C CYS A 206 -6.94 4.97 -18.37
N CYS A 207 -6.15 4.76 -17.31
CA CYS A 207 -4.78 5.26 -17.23
C CYS A 207 -3.85 4.59 -18.26
N VAL A 208 -3.99 3.28 -18.47
CA VAL A 208 -3.25 2.56 -19.53
C VAL A 208 -3.57 3.15 -20.90
N SER A 209 -4.85 3.40 -21.18
CA SER A 209 -5.30 3.93 -22.47
C SER A 209 -4.81 5.35 -22.70
N LYS A 210 -4.95 6.25 -21.72
CA LYS A 210 -4.41 7.62 -21.79
C LYS A 210 -2.88 7.63 -21.89
N GLY A 211 -2.21 6.70 -21.21
CA GLY A 211 -0.76 6.53 -21.23
C GLY A 211 -0.18 6.15 -22.60
N LYS A 212 -0.96 5.51 -23.47
CA LYS A 212 -0.55 5.14 -24.84
C LYS A 212 -0.32 6.34 -25.75
N ASN A 213 -0.92 7.51 -25.47
CA ASN A 213 -0.63 8.72 -26.22
C ASN A 213 0.79 9.20 -25.85
N ARG A 214 1.72 9.09 -26.80
CA ARG A 214 3.12 9.46 -26.61
C ARG A 214 3.51 10.61 -27.51
N LEU A 215 4.22 11.57 -26.94
CA LEU A 215 4.85 12.66 -27.69
C LEU A 215 6.34 12.37 -27.87
N ARG A 216 6.90 12.95 -28.93
CA ARG A 216 8.30 12.79 -29.32
C ARG A 216 9.04 14.11 -29.16
N ARG A 217 10.21 14.09 -28.50
CA ARG A 217 11.10 15.25 -28.42
C ARG A 217 12.57 14.85 -28.58
N LYS A 218 13.44 15.83 -28.84
CA LYS A 218 14.91 15.61 -28.87
C LYS A 218 15.47 15.68 -27.45
N CYS A 219 16.35 14.75 -27.10
CA CYS A 219 17.13 14.76 -25.88
C CYS A 219 18.03 16.00 -25.83
N SER A 220 18.01 16.74 -24.71
CA SER A 220 18.87 17.90 -24.49
C SER A 220 20.37 17.56 -24.56
N THR A 221 20.76 16.35 -24.12
CA THR A 221 22.14 15.84 -24.09
C THR A 221 22.58 15.25 -25.43
N CYS A 222 22.08 14.08 -25.82
CA CYS A 222 22.56 13.35 -27.01
C CYS A 222 21.85 13.72 -28.32
N LYS A 223 20.89 14.65 -28.28
CA LYS A 223 20.07 15.11 -29.42
C LYS A 223 19.21 14.04 -30.11
N LYS A 224 19.32 12.75 -29.74
CA LYS A 224 18.45 11.66 -30.22
C LYS A 224 17.00 11.91 -29.81
N LYS A 225 16.07 11.54 -30.69
CA LYS A 225 14.62 11.61 -30.40
C LYS A 225 14.24 10.51 -29.42
N PHE A 226 13.33 10.80 -28.50
CA PHE A 226 12.74 9.83 -27.60
C PHE A 226 11.26 10.14 -27.36
N ASP A 227 10.52 9.10 -27.00
CA ASP A 227 9.08 9.17 -26.78
C ASP A 227 8.76 9.17 -25.28
N TYR A 228 7.78 9.95 -24.86
CA TYR A 228 7.32 10.04 -23.47
C TYR A 228 5.79 10.15 -23.44
N SER A 229 5.17 9.80 -22.31
CA SER A 229 3.71 9.91 -22.11
C SER A 229 3.39 11.16 -21.30
N PRO A 230 2.84 12.24 -21.89
CA PRO A 230 2.52 13.46 -21.14
C PRO A 230 1.55 13.19 -19.99
N TYR A 231 0.60 12.29 -20.21
CA TYR A 231 -0.36 11.87 -19.20
C TYR A 231 0.34 11.26 -17.98
N TRP A 232 1.26 10.32 -18.20
CA TRP A 232 1.96 9.65 -17.10
C TRP A 232 2.76 10.63 -16.24
N PHE A 233 3.53 11.54 -16.87
CA PHE A 233 4.31 12.56 -16.15
C PHE A 233 3.40 13.52 -15.36
N SER A 234 2.31 13.98 -15.98
CA SER A 234 1.32 14.83 -15.31
C SER A 234 0.68 14.14 -14.10
N MET A 235 0.26 12.89 -14.23
CA MET A 235 -0.38 12.16 -13.11
C MET A 235 0.60 11.80 -12.00
N LYS A 236 1.88 11.58 -12.33
CA LYS A 236 2.94 11.37 -11.33
C LYS A 236 3.42 12.68 -10.67
N GLY A 237 2.94 13.84 -11.11
CA GLY A 237 3.35 15.13 -10.55
C GLY A 237 4.83 15.45 -10.79
N ILE A 238 5.40 14.92 -11.87
CA ILE A 238 6.82 15.08 -12.22
C ILE A 238 6.97 15.84 -13.53
N GLU A 239 8.06 16.59 -13.65
CA GLU A 239 8.32 17.37 -14.85
C GLU A 239 8.52 16.50 -16.09
N ILE A 240 8.08 17.01 -17.24
CA ILE A 240 8.27 16.36 -18.52
C ILE A 240 9.78 16.24 -18.81
N PRO A 241 10.29 15.04 -19.14
CA PRO A 241 11.72 14.79 -19.22
C PRO A 241 12.32 15.58 -20.39
N THR A 242 13.46 16.21 -20.17
CA THR A 242 14.20 16.95 -21.22
C THR A 242 15.30 16.09 -21.86
N SER A 243 15.72 15.03 -21.19
CA SER A 243 16.74 14.08 -21.64
C SER A 243 16.17 12.67 -21.76
N CYS A 244 16.84 11.79 -22.51
CA CYS A 244 16.37 10.42 -22.68
C CYS A 244 16.88 9.54 -21.53
N LYS A 245 16.20 8.40 -21.29
CA LYS A 245 16.53 7.46 -20.20
C LYS A 245 18.00 7.07 -20.11
N ASN A 246 18.68 6.91 -21.24
CA ASN A 246 20.12 6.55 -21.25
C ASN A 246 21.00 7.69 -20.72
N CYS A 247 20.66 8.94 -21.07
CA CYS A 247 21.40 10.11 -20.58
C CYS A 247 21.07 10.40 -19.12
N GLU A 248 19.82 10.20 -18.69
CA GLU A 248 19.42 10.29 -17.27
C GLU A 248 20.16 9.26 -16.42
N ALA A 249 20.18 7.99 -16.84
CA ALA A 249 20.89 6.93 -16.12
C ALA A 249 22.41 7.15 -16.04
N ALA A 250 23.02 7.75 -17.08
CA ALA A 250 24.44 8.11 -17.06
C ALA A 250 24.73 9.25 -16.08
N ALA A 251 23.85 10.25 -15.98
CA ALA A 251 23.99 11.36 -15.04
C ALA A 251 23.89 10.88 -13.57
N SER A 252 22.94 9.98 -13.26
CA SER A 252 22.78 9.44 -11.90
C SER A 252 23.99 8.62 -11.43
N LYS A 253 24.75 8.00 -12.35
CA LYS A 253 25.98 7.26 -12.01
C LYS A 253 27.18 8.17 -11.74
N ASN A 254 27.19 9.38 -12.28
CA ASN A 254 28.29 10.34 -12.13
C ASN A 254 28.10 11.32 -10.96
N GLY A 255 26.92 11.34 -10.32
CA GLY A 255 26.60 12.24 -9.20
C GLY A 255 26.64 11.59 -7.80
N GLY A 256 27.07 10.32 -7.70
CA GLY A 256 27.18 9.58 -6.44
C GLY A 256 28.62 9.28 -6.05
N GLY A 257 29.47 10.31 -6.03
CA GLY A 257 30.86 10.27 -5.55
C GLY A 257 31.04 11.14 -4.31
#